data_AF-A0A447UN25-F1
#
_entry.id   AF-A0A447UN25-F1
#
_cell.length_a   1.000
_cell.length_b   1.000
_cell.length_c   1.000
_cell.angle_alpha   90.00
_cell.angle_beta   90.00
_cell.angle_gamma   90.00
#
_symmetry.space_group_name_H-M   'P 1'
#
loop_
_entity.id
_entity.type
_entity.pdbx_description
1 polymer ?
#
loop_
_entity_poly.entity_id
_entity_poly.type
_entity_poly.pdbx_seq_one_letter_code
_entity_poly.pdbx_strand_id
1 'polypeptide(L)'
;MILIVFYGVDQELKNKNEYRYQDFITESTVLIHYVGVTKPWHTWANYPVSKYFIEAYKKSAWAEKSLLNANTAKLYKRKSRHERIQRKYIRSIFSHIMYIKNKLHGAKVH
;
A
#
# COMPACT_ATOMS: atom_id res chain seq x y z
N MET A 1 9.76 10.12 24.06
CA MET A 1 9.15 10.90 22.96
C MET A 1 9.66 10.33 21.65
N ILE A 2 8.78 9.80 20.78
CA ILE A 2 9.16 9.27 19.46
C ILE A 2 8.71 10.27 18.41
N LEU A 3 9.65 10.97 17.78
CA LEU A 3 9.34 12.00 16.79
C LEU A 3 9.15 11.42 15.38
N ILE A 4 9.81 10.32 15.05
CA ILE A 4 9.79 9.69 13.72
C ILE A 4 9.40 8.22 13.85
N VAL A 5 8.42 7.78 13.07
CA VAL A 5 7.94 6.39 13.05
C VAL A 5 8.18 5.77 11.67
N PHE A 6 8.85 4.61 11.64
CA PHE A 6 9.02 3.81 10.42
C PHE A 6 7.88 2.81 10.31
N TYR A 7 6.97 3.02 9.36
CA TYR A 7 5.75 2.20 9.25
C TYR A 7 5.66 1.47 7.91
N GLY A 8 5.57 0.13 7.95
CA GLY A 8 5.40 -0.68 6.75
C GLY A 8 3.94 -1.04 6.55
N VAL A 9 3.31 -0.56 5.47
CA VAL A 9 1.88 -0.84 5.19
C VAL A 9 1.60 -2.34 5.01
N ASP A 10 2.61 -3.14 4.64
CA ASP A 10 2.51 -4.60 4.59
C ASP A 10 2.22 -5.25 5.97
N GLN A 11 2.39 -4.53 7.09
CA GLN A 11 1.98 -5.01 8.42
C GLN A 11 0.46 -5.23 8.50
N GLU A 12 -0.32 -4.47 7.74
CA GLU A 12 -1.77 -4.58 7.62
C GLU A 12 -2.22 -5.88 6.92
N LEU A 13 -1.30 -6.58 6.24
CA LEU A 13 -1.59 -7.92 5.69
C LEU A 13 -1.51 -9.02 6.75
N LYS A 14 -0.75 -8.79 7.83
CA LYS A 14 -0.49 -9.79 8.87
C LYS A 14 -1.51 -9.70 10.00
N ASN A 15 -1.92 -8.47 10.33
CA ASN A 15 -2.79 -8.18 11.46
C ASN A 15 -4.22 -7.95 10.99
N LYS A 16 -5.19 -8.58 11.67
CA LYS A 16 -6.62 -8.36 11.39
C LYS A 16 -7.19 -7.14 12.11
N ASN A 17 -6.48 -6.60 13.10
CA ASN A 17 -6.86 -5.38 13.80
C ASN A 17 -6.35 -4.17 13.02
N GLU A 18 -7.29 -3.46 12.39
CA GLU A 18 -7.05 -2.27 11.57
C GLU A 18 -6.62 -1.03 12.36
N TYR A 19 -6.68 -1.06 13.69
CA TYR A 19 -6.26 0.04 14.58
C TYR A 19 -4.86 -0.14 15.17
N ARG A 20 -4.20 -1.27 14.92
CA ARG A 20 -2.87 -1.57 15.50
C ARG A 20 -1.79 -0.55 15.11
N TYR A 21 -1.96 0.19 14.02
CA TYR A 21 -1.05 1.29 13.68
C TYR A 21 -0.96 2.35 14.79
N GLN A 22 -1.98 2.49 15.64
CA GLN A 22 -2.03 3.42 16.76
C GLN A 22 -1.06 3.04 17.89
N ASP A 23 -0.65 1.77 17.98
CA ASP A 23 0.39 1.32 18.93
C ASP A 23 1.77 1.94 18.58
N PHE A 24 1.93 2.40 17.33
CA PHE A 24 3.19 2.96 16.81
C PHE A 24 3.08 4.45 16.49
N ILE A 25 1.96 4.88 15.92
CA ILE A 25 1.70 6.26 15.50
C ILE A 25 0.75 6.89 16.52
N THR A 26 1.32 7.74 17.36
CA THR A 26 0.62 8.43 18.46
C THR A 26 0.50 9.93 18.16
N GLU A 27 -0.22 10.66 19.02
CA GLU A 27 -0.37 12.13 18.91
C GLU A 27 0.96 12.89 18.96
N SER A 28 2.00 12.31 19.56
CA SER A 28 3.35 12.88 19.61
C SER A 28 4.18 12.64 18.34
N THR A 29 3.67 11.85 17.39
CA THR A 29 4.39 11.51 16.16
C THR A 29 4.43 12.72 15.23
N VAL A 30 5.64 13.18 14.89
CA VAL A 30 5.84 14.33 13.99
C VAL A 30 6.01 13.89 12.54
N LEU A 31 6.63 12.73 12.30
CA LEU A 31 6.91 12.22 10.95
C LEU A 31 6.65 10.73 10.85
N ILE A 32 5.96 10.32 9.79
CA ILE A 32 5.76 8.91 9.42
C ILE A 32 6.57 8.61 8.17
N HIS A 33 7.59 7.76 8.30
CA HIS A 33 8.36 7.24 7.17
C HIS A 33 7.80 5.89 6.73
N TYR A 34 7.02 5.88 5.65
CA TYR A 34 6.44 4.65 5.12
C TYR A 34 7.50 3.76 4.45
N VAL A 35 7.87 2.63 5.07
CA VAL A 35 8.88 1.68 4.57
C VAL A 35 8.27 0.53 3.77
N GLY A 36 9.13 -0.22 3.06
CA GLY A 36 8.72 -1.43 2.34
C GLY A 36 8.10 -1.19 0.96
N VAL A 37 7.52 -2.24 0.40
CA VAL A 37 7.03 -2.26 -0.99
C VAL A 37 5.69 -1.54 -1.13
N THR A 38 4.77 -1.78 -0.19
CA THR A 38 3.45 -1.15 -0.20
C THR A 38 3.51 0.22 0.44
N LYS A 39 2.96 1.20 -0.26
CA LYS A 39 2.93 2.61 0.13
C LYS A 39 1.49 3.11 0.16
N PRO A 40 1.17 4.13 0.98
CA PRO A 40 -0.19 4.66 1.07
C PRO A 40 -0.65 5.38 -0.20
N TRP A 41 0.28 5.79 -1.07
CA TRP A 41 -0.02 6.32 -2.41
C TRP A 41 -0.32 5.26 -3.46
N HIS A 42 -0.40 3.98 -3.10
CA HIS A 42 -0.93 2.97 -4.00
C HIS A 42 -2.46 2.92 -3.90
N THR A 43 -3.15 2.96 -5.04
CA THR A 43 -4.63 2.92 -5.12
C THR A 43 -5.28 1.70 -4.46
N TRP A 44 -4.50 0.65 -4.23
CA TRP A 44 -4.93 -0.61 -3.62
C TRP A 44 -4.56 -0.73 -2.13
N ALA A 45 -3.79 0.21 -1.57
CA ALA A 45 -3.35 0.22 -0.18
C ALA A 45 -4.31 1.00 0.74
N ASN A 46 -5.58 0.61 0.71
CA ASN A 46 -6.63 1.22 1.53
C ASN A 46 -6.65 0.65 2.95
N TYR A 47 -6.04 1.36 3.90
CA TYR A 47 -5.96 1.02 5.32
C TYR A 47 -6.12 2.28 6.16
N PRO A 48 -6.59 2.17 7.42
CA PRO A 48 -6.74 3.34 8.30
C PRO A 48 -5.46 4.16 8.44
N VAL A 49 -4.28 3.52 8.49
CA VAL A 49 -2.98 4.21 8.56
C VAL A 49 -2.66 5.07 7.33
N SER A 50 -3.30 4.82 6.19
CA SER A 50 -3.12 5.63 4.97
C SER A 50 -3.74 7.02 5.10
N LYS A 51 -4.62 7.26 6.09
CA LYS A 51 -5.31 8.55 6.28
C LYS A 51 -4.34 9.73 6.39
N TYR A 52 -3.24 9.57 7.13
CA TYR A 52 -2.24 10.62 7.34
C TYR A 52 -1.60 11.06 6.02
N PHE A 53 -1.24 10.11 5.16
CA PHE A 53 -0.74 10.40 3.84
C PHE A 53 -1.81 11.06 2.95
N ILE A 54 -3.04 10.52 2.94
CA ILE A 54 -4.11 11.01 2.07
C ILE A 54 -4.52 12.45 2.43
N GLU A 55 -4.59 12.78 3.71
CA GLU A 55 -4.87 14.14 4.18
C GLU A 55 -3.78 15.13 3.75
N ALA A 56 -2.51 14.75 3.89
CA ALA A 56 -1.39 15.56 3.42
C ALA A 56 -1.38 15.70 1.89
N TYR A 57 -1.61 14.61 1.17
CA TYR A 57 -1.69 14.57 -0.29
C TYR A 57 -2.76 15.52 -0.83
N LYS A 58 -3.98 15.51 -0.23
CA LYS A 58 -5.09 16.39 -0.60
C LYS A 58 -4.80 17.89 -0.40
N LYS A 59 -3.92 18.23 0.54
CA LYS A 59 -3.49 19.62 0.81
C LYS A 59 -2.25 20.03 0.02
N SER A 60 -1.63 19.10 -0.69
CA SER A 60 -0.39 19.34 -1.43
C SER A 60 -0.67 19.80 -2.86
N ALA A 61 0.34 20.37 -3.52
CA ALA A 61 0.30 20.68 -4.96
C ALA A 61 0.12 19.43 -5.85
N TRP A 62 0.16 18.22 -5.27
CA TRP A 62 0.01 16.95 -5.97
C TRP A 62 -1.40 16.39 -5.92
N ALA A 63 -2.37 17.09 -5.29
CA ALA A 63 -3.73 16.60 -5.07
C ALA A 63 -4.44 16.14 -6.36
N GLU A 64 -4.11 16.75 -7.51
CA GLU A 64 -4.68 16.42 -8.82
C GLU A 64 -3.99 15.22 -9.50
N LYS A 65 -2.82 14.77 -9.01
CA LYS A 65 -2.09 13.66 -9.63
C LYS A 65 -2.55 12.31 -9.12
N SER A 66 -3.20 11.53 -9.97
CA SER A 66 -3.67 10.18 -9.64
C SER A 66 -2.66 9.33 -8.85
N LEU A 67 -3.12 8.70 -7.77
CA LEU A 67 -2.34 7.73 -7.01
C LEU A 67 -1.87 6.57 -7.89
N LEU A 68 -0.77 5.93 -7.48
CA LEU A 68 -0.11 4.92 -8.30
C LEU A 68 -0.87 3.59 -8.31
N ASN A 69 -1.04 3.01 -9.49
CA ASN A 69 -1.53 1.64 -9.65
C ASN A 69 -0.36 0.66 -9.80
N ALA A 70 -0.61 -0.64 -9.68
CA ALA A 70 0.41 -1.65 -9.94
C ALA A 70 0.78 -1.67 -11.42
N ASN A 71 2.09 -1.58 -11.71
CA ASN A 71 2.65 -1.57 -13.07
C ASN A 71 3.83 -2.55 -13.25
N THR A 72 4.21 -3.29 -12.20
CA THR A 72 5.25 -4.32 -12.26
C THR A 72 4.74 -5.64 -11.72
N ALA A 73 5.37 -6.76 -12.10
CA ALA A 73 5.02 -8.09 -11.56
C ALA A 73 5.05 -8.11 -10.02
N LYS A 74 6.06 -7.48 -9.40
CA LYS A 74 6.19 -7.37 -7.94
C LYS A 74 4.98 -6.64 -7.32
N LEU A 75 4.56 -5.52 -7.93
CA LEU A 75 3.41 -4.76 -7.44
C LEU A 75 2.08 -5.46 -7.70
N TYR A 76 1.89 -6.12 -8.85
CA TYR A 76 0.67 -6.92 -9.11
C TYR A 76 0.52 -8.07 -8.11
N LYS A 77 1.62 -8.77 -7.79
CA LYS A 77 1.63 -9.82 -6.77
C LYS A 77 1.22 -9.28 -5.39
N ARG A 78 1.72 -8.09 -5.02
CA ARG A 78 1.35 -7.44 -3.75
C ARG A 78 -0.10 -6.97 -3.78
N LYS A 79 -0.52 -6.21 -4.79
CA LYS A 79 -1.90 -5.75 -4.99
C LYS A 79 -2.93 -6.86 -4.82
N SER A 80 -2.70 -8.02 -5.47
CA SER A 80 -3.58 -9.20 -5.35
C SER A 80 -3.76 -9.64 -3.89
N ARG A 81 -2.68 -9.66 -3.09
CA ARG A 81 -2.77 -10.01 -1.65
C ARG A 81 -3.59 -8.99 -0.85
N HIS A 82 -3.37 -7.69 -1.09
CA HIS A 82 -4.14 -6.64 -0.42
C HIS A 82 -5.62 -6.69 -0.77
N GLU A 83 -5.94 -6.85 -2.05
CA GLU A 83 -7.33 -6.98 -2.51
C GLU A 83 -8.01 -8.20 -1.88
N ARG A 84 -7.31 -9.33 -1.76
CA ARG A 84 -7.86 -10.52 -1.08
C ARG A 84 -8.15 -10.28 0.40
N ILE A 85 -7.24 -9.63 1.14
CA ILE A 85 -7.45 -9.30 2.57
C ILE A 85 -8.61 -8.30 2.74
N GLN A 86 -8.72 -7.34 1.83
CA GLN A 86 -9.82 -6.38 1.77
C GLN A 86 -11.11 -6.98 1.16
N ARG A 87 -11.19 -8.32 0.98
CA ARG A 87 -12.36 -9.04 0.43
C ARG A 87 -12.77 -8.67 -1.00
N LYS A 88 -11.88 -8.02 -1.76
CA LYS A 88 -12.06 -7.66 -3.18
C LYS A 88 -11.63 -8.82 -4.09
N TYR A 89 -12.28 -9.98 -3.96
CA TYR A 89 -11.81 -11.24 -4.57
C TYR A 89 -11.72 -11.19 -6.11
N ILE A 90 -12.72 -10.63 -6.78
CA ILE A 90 -12.72 -10.49 -8.24
C ILE A 90 -11.50 -9.67 -8.70
N ARG A 91 -11.24 -8.52 -8.05
CA ARG A 91 -10.06 -7.68 -8.34
C ARG A 91 -8.75 -8.43 -8.06
N SER A 92 -8.70 -9.17 -6.95
CA SER A 92 -7.55 -9.99 -6.58
C SER A 92 -7.20 -11.02 -7.66
N ILE A 93 -8.20 -11.66 -8.28
CA ILE A 93 -8.01 -12.61 -9.38
C ILE A 93 -7.41 -11.89 -10.59
N PHE A 94 -7.99 -10.76 -11.02
CA PHE A 94 -7.45 -9.97 -12.13
C PHE A 94 -6.01 -9.51 -11.88
N SER A 95 -5.72 -9.00 -10.68
CA SER A 95 -4.36 -8.61 -10.28
C SER A 95 -3.39 -9.79 -10.29
N HIS A 96 -3.84 -10.99 -9.94
CA HIS A 96 -3.02 -12.20 -10.00
C HIS A 96 -2.70 -12.63 -11.44
N ILE A 97 -3.69 -12.57 -12.33
CA ILE A 97 -3.50 -12.81 -13.77
C ILE A 97 -2.46 -11.83 -14.33
N MET A 98 -2.57 -10.54 -13.99
CA MET A 98 -1.60 -9.52 -14.40
C MET A 98 -0.20 -9.78 -13.87
N TYR A 99 -0.07 -10.30 -12.64
CA TYR A 99 1.22 -10.75 -12.11
C TYR A 99 1.83 -11.86 -12.97
N ILE A 100 1.06 -12.91 -13.29
CA ILE A 100 1.53 -14.03 -14.13
C ILE A 100 1.95 -13.50 -15.51
N LYS A 101 1.11 -12.67 -16.16
CA LYS A 101 1.41 -12.06 -17.46
C LYS A 101 2.73 -11.27 -17.43
N ASN A 102 2.91 -10.39 -16.44
CA ASN A 102 4.12 -9.55 -16.32
C ASN A 102 5.36 -10.37 -15.98
N LYS A 103 5.22 -11.41 -15.14
CA LYS A 103 6.33 -12.30 -14.79
C LYS A 103 6.82 -13.08 -16.01
N LEU A 104 5.90 -13.61 -16.82
CA LEU A 104 6.24 -14.37 -18.03
C LEU A 104 6.79 -13.48 -19.15
N HIS A 105 6.28 -12.25 -19.32
CA HIS A 105 6.87 -11.30 -20.26
C HIS A 105 8.30 -10.92 -19.87
N GLY A 106 8.55 -10.60 -18.59
CA GLY A 106 9.90 -10.28 -18.12
C GLY A 106 10.89 -11.42 -18.27
N ALA A 107 10.44 -12.67 -18.19
CA ALA A 107 11.27 -13.86 -18.41
C ALA A 107 11.58 -14.17 -19.88
N LYS A 108 10.90 -13.53 -20.84
CA LYS A 108 11.14 -13.69 -22.29
C LYS A 108 12.06 -12.61 -22.87
N VAL A 109 12.28 -11.53 -22.13
CA VAL A 109 13.07 -10.36 -22.56
C VAL A 109 14.55 -10.49 -22.12
N HIS A 110 14.86 -11.52 -21.34
CA HIS A 110 16.19 -11.93 -20.90
C HIS A 110 16.45 -13.37 -21.34
#